data_AF-A0A7J2YVR9-F1
#
_entry.id   AF-A0A7J2YVR9-F1
#
_cell.length_a   1.000
_cell.length_b   1.000
_cell.length_c   1.000
_cell.angle_alpha   90.00
_cell.angle_beta   90.00
_cell.angle_gamma   90.00
#
_symmetry.space_group_name_H-M   'P 1'
#
loop_
_entity.id
_entity.type
_entity.pdbx_description
1 polymer ?
#
loop_
_entity_poly.entity_id
_entity_poly.type
_entity_poly.pdbx_seq_one_letter_code
_entity_poly.pdbx_strand_id
1 'polypeptide(L)'
;MVIFGDGNLYIGSGLRYLTVNYDSSEGSVNYGNGAWFYNTQLWLTATPNSGYQLSYWLVDGQQVYGSTIGITMNQDHTVQPVFTSTAGLHQLSMDEYSSESNSYLGSYISVDGGSMGWSPVYVTEGWHTVSAPTSMFDPYYGEVYFGGIYDSNGNYYNNGDSIYISSDTSLYAYYG
;
A
#
# COMPACT_ATOMS: atom_id res chain seq x y z
N MET A 1 21.44 -31.42 26.10
CA MET A 1 21.40 -31.61 27.57
C MET A 1 21.96 -30.34 28.18
N VAL A 2 21.15 -29.56 28.88
CA VAL A 2 21.62 -28.35 29.57
C VAL A 2 21.08 -28.41 30.99
N ILE A 3 21.95 -28.15 31.96
CA ILE A 3 21.62 -28.05 33.38
C ILE A 3 21.83 -26.59 33.75
N PHE A 4 20.82 -25.95 34.35
CA PHE A 4 20.93 -24.59 34.89
C PHE A 4 21.14 -24.61 36.40
N GLY A 5 21.67 -23.50 36.94
CA GLY A 5 22.09 -23.35 38.34
C GLY A 5 20.98 -23.37 39.39
N ASP A 6 19.75 -23.66 38.99
CA ASP A 6 18.58 -23.87 39.87
C ASP A 6 18.32 -25.36 40.16
N GLY A 7 19.11 -26.27 39.58
CA GLY A 7 19.04 -27.70 39.86
C GLY A 7 17.89 -28.44 39.20
N ASN A 8 17.12 -27.78 38.33
CA ASN A 8 16.02 -28.41 37.61
C ASN A 8 16.49 -29.05 36.29
N LEU A 9 16.07 -30.29 36.07
CA LEU A 9 16.37 -31.07 34.87
C LEU A 9 15.27 -30.87 33.82
N TYR A 10 15.54 -30.02 32.82
CA TYR A 10 14.63 -29.83 31.69
C TYR A 10 14.97 -30.81 30.57
N ILE A 11 14.34 -31.99 30.60
CA ILE A 11 14.41 -32.96 29.51
C ILE A 11 13.43 -32.52 28.41
N GLY A 12 13.86 -31.57 27.58
CA GLY A 12 13.08 -31.14 26.39
C GLY A 12 13.44 -29.77 25.81
N SER A 13 14.10 -28.89 26.56
CA SER A 13 14.36 -27.50 26.13
C SER A 13 15.59 -27.39 25.22
N GLY A 14 15.48 -27.94 24.01
CA GLY A 14 16.40 -27.59 22.94
C GLY A 14 16.23 -26.12 22.54
N LEU A 15 17.29 -25.50 22.03
CA LEU A 15 17.14 -24.26 21.28
C LEU A 15 16.33 -24.52 20.01
N ARG A 16 15.63 -23.49 19.55
CA ARG A 16 14.93 -23.41 18.27
C ARG A 16 15.37 -22.15 17.56
N TYR A 17 15.50 -22.22 16.24
CA TYR A 17 16.00 -21.12 15.43
C TYR A 17 14.85 -20.35 14.78
N LEU A 18 14.90 -19.03 14.89
CA LEU A 18 14.06 -18.12 14.11
C LEU A 18 14.90 -17.57 12.96
N THR A 19 14.42 -17.76 11.74
CA THR A 19 14.94 -17.10 10.53
C THR A 19 13.92 -16.06 10.07
N VAL A 20 14.34 -14.81 9.95
CA VAL A 20 13.54 -13.68 9.48
C VAL A 20 14.11 -13.21 8.15
N ASN A 21 13.36 -13.41 7.06
CA ASN A 21 13.75 -13.02 5.72
C ASN A 21 12.92 -11.81 5.30
N TYR A 22 13.56 -10.67 5.02
CA TYR A 22 12.88 -9.48 4.50
C TYR A 22 13.85 -8.66 3.64
N ASP A 23 13.30 -7.89 2.71
CA ASP A 23 14.07 -6.86 1.99
C ASP A 23 14.09 -5.58 2.83
N SER A 24 15.29 -5.16 3.26
CA SER A 24 15.47 -3.96 4.07
C SER A 24 15.12 -2.66 3.35
N SER A 25 15.01 -2.69 2.01
CA SER A 25 14.53 -1.55 1.22
C SER A 25 13.01 -1.38 1.32
N GLU A 26 12.26 -2.43 1.60
CA GLU A 26 10.78 -2.42 1.68
C GLU A 26 10.27 -2.22 3.12
N GLY A 27 11.03 -2.66 4.12
CA GLY A 27 10.67 -2.49 5.53
C GLY A 27 11.65 -3.14 6.50
N SER A 28 11.22 -3.29 7.75
CA SER A 28 12.01 -3.92 8.81
C SER A 28 11.14 -4.75 9.76
N VAL A 29 11.79 -5.62 10.53
CA VAL A 29 11.17 -6.39 11.62
C VAL A 29 11.96 -6.15 12.91
N ASN A 30 11.28 -6.04 14.04
CA ASN A 30 11.91 -5.83 15.36
C ASN A 30 12.77 -7.02 15.86
N TYR A 31 12.76 -8.15 15.16
CA TYR A 31 13.60 -9.32 15.42
C TYR A 31 14.41 -9.68 14.19
N GLY A 32 15.68 -10.03 14.43
CA GLY A 32 16.55 -10.69 13.45
C GLY A 32 16.67 -12.19 13.70
N ASN A 33 17.57 -12.81 12.95
CA ASN A 33 17.86 -14.25 13.06
C ASN A 33 18.46 -14.59 14.43
N GLY A 34 18.04 -15.70 15.04
CA GLY A 34 18.60 -16.11 16.33
C GLY A 34 18.03 -17.40 16.90
N ALA A 35 18.69 -17.91 17.94
CA ALA A 35 18.28 -19.10 18.68
C ALA A 35 17.56 -18.73 19.98
N TRP A 36 16.46 -19.42 20.25
CA TRP A 36 15.58 -19.18 21.39
C TRP A 36 15.28 -20.47 22.13
N PHE A 37 14.96 -20.40 23.42
CA PHE A 37 14.54 -21.59 24.16
C PHE A 37 13.19 -22.09 23.66
N TYR A 38 13.02 -23.42 23.65
CA TYR A 38 11.73 -24.05 23.39
C TYR A 38 10.60 -23.41 24.23
N ASN A 39 9.45 -23.18 23.61
CA ASN A 39 8.27 -22.49 24.17
C ASN A 39 8.46 -20.99 24.46
N THR A 40 9.55 -20.35 24.00
CA THR A 40 9.63 -18.87 24.05
C THR A 40 8.54 -18.28 23.16
N GLN A 41 7.80 -17.30 23.68
CA GLN A 41 6.84 -16.51 22.90
C GLN A 41 7.51 -15.24 22.38
N LEU A 42 7.47 -15.01 21.07
CA LEU A 42 7.99 -13.82 20.42
C LEU A 42 6.85 -13.04 19.76
N TRP A 43 6.94 -11.71 19.81
CA TRP A 43 5.97 -10.79 19.19
C TRP A 43 6.66 -9.98 18.10
N LEU A 44 6.50 -10.42 16.86
CA LEU A 44 7.16 -9.83 15.70
C LEU A 44 6.28 -8.71 15.14
N THR A 45 6.85 -7.53 14.96
CA THR A 45 6.21 -6.35 14.38
C THR A 45 6.98 -5.95 13.13
N ALA A 46 6.26 -5.80 12.01
CA ALA A 46 6.83 -5.26 10.77
C ALA A 46 6.59 -3.75 10.71
N THR A 47 7.64 -3.02 10.34
CA THR A 47 7.60 -1.58 10.08
C THR A 47 7.93 -1.36 8.61
N PRO A 48 6.92 -1.12 7.75
CA PRO A 48 7.16 -0.78 6.35
C PRO A 48 7.99 0.50 6.21
N ASN A 49 8.83 0.56 5.19
CA ASN A 49 9.49 1.80 4.79
C ASN A 49 8.50 2.71 4.03
N SER A 50 8.88 3.97 3.82
CA SER A 50 8.11 4.89 2.99
C SER A 50 7.89 4.31 1.58
N GLY A 51 6.65 4.39 1.09
CA GLY A 51 6.29 3.81 -0.21
C GLY A 51 5.92 2.33 -0.16
N TYR A 52 5.76 1.74 1.03
CA TYR A 52 5.36 0.34 1.21
C TYR A 52 4.32 0.18 2.33
N GLN A 53 3.55 -0.90 2.24
CA GLN A 53 2.66 -1.37 3.28
C GLN A 53 2.88 -2.87 3.51
N LEU A 54 2.62 -3.34 4.73
CA LEU A 54 2.62 -4.78 4.99
C LEU A 54 1.34 -5.40 4.41
N SER A 55 1.49 -6.39 3.55
CA SER A 55 0.36 -7.15 3.01
C SER A 55 0.00 -8.31 3.94
N TYR A 56 0.97 -9.18 4.23
CA TYR A 56 0.83 -10.34 5.13
C TYR A 56 2.21 -10.84 5.57
N TRP A 57 2.23 -11.84 6.46
CA TRP A 57 3.42 -12.61 6.81
C TRP A 57 3.34 -14.00 6.19
N LEU A 58 4.46 -14.54 5.75
CA LEU A 58 4.64 -15.98 5.57
C LEU A 58 5.32 -16.54 6.82
N VAL A 59 4.61 -17.40 7.54
CA VAL A 59 5.13 -18.15 8.69
C VAL A 59 5.15 -19.62 8.29
N ASP A 60 6.34 -20.19 8.14
CA ASP A 60 6.53 -21.56 7.65
C ASP A 60 5.75 -21.86 6.35
N GLY A 61 5.69 -20.86 5.47
CA GLY A 61 4.97 -20.91 4.19
C GLY A 61 3.46 -20.69 4.28
N GLN A 62 2.89 -20.44 5.47
CA GLN A 62 1.48 -20.12 5.66
C GLN A 62 1.25 -18.62 5.83
N GLN A 63 0.19 -18.08 5.22
CA GLN A 63 -0.15 -16.67 5.34
C GLN A 63 -0.76 -16.35 6.71
N VAL A 64 -0.24 -15.31 7.36
CA VAL A 64 -0.75 -14.77 8.62
C VAL A 64 -0.89 -13.25 8.50
N TYR A 65 -1.95 -12.68 9.06
CA TYR A 65 -2.26 -11.26 8.94
C TYR A 65 -2.10 -10.52 10.28
N GLY A 66 -1.82 -9.22 10.18
CA GLY A 66 -1.63 -8.33 11.32
C GLY A 66 -0.28 -7.61 11.27
N SER A 67 -0.24 -6.36 11.74
CA SER A 67 1.02 -5.60 11.86
C SER A 67 1.98 -6.23 12.88
N THR A 68 1.44 -6.96 13.85
CA THR A 68 2.18 -7.75 14.84
C THR A 68 1.62 -9.16 14.91
N ILE A 69 2.50 -10.16 14.93
CA ILE A 69 2.17 -11.58 15.05
C ILE A 69 2.90 -12.23 16.22
N GLY A 70 2.31 -13.27 16.80
CA GLY A 70 2.91 -14.08 17.85
C GLY A 70 3.50 -15.38 17.30
N ILE A 71 4.74 -15.69 17.66
CA ILE A 71 5.43 -16.96 17.33
C ILE A 71 5.78 -17.67 18.64
N THR A 72 5.31 -18.91 18.80
CA THR A 72 5.76 -19.80 19.87
C THR A 72 6.90 -20.66 19.35
N MET A 73 8.09 -20.57 19.92
CA MET A 73 9.28 -21.31 19.49
C MET A 73 9.20 -22.80 19.90
N ASN A 74 8.28 -23.56 19.30
CA ASN A 74 8.14 -25.02 19.51
C ASN A 74 8.97 -25.82 18.48
N GLN A 75 9.28 -25.22 17.34
CA GLN A 75 10.15 -25.72 16.29
C GLN A 75 11.00 -24.58 15.72
N ASP A 76 11.85 -24.91 14.75
CA ASP A 76 12.51 -23.87 13.97
C ASP A 76 11.48 -23.22 13.06
N HIS A 77 11.49 -21.89 12.99
CA HIS A 77 10.53 -21.11 12.23
C HIS A 77 11.24 -20.26 11.18
N THR A 78 10.63 -20.19 10.00
CA THR A 78 10.97 -19.18 8.99
C THR A 78 9.83 -18.20 8.86
N VAL A 79 10.14 -16.91 9.03
CA VAL A 79 9.17 -15.81 8.97
C VAL A 79 9.61 -14.81 7.91
N GLN A 80 8.67 -14.37 7.09
CA GLN A 80 8.90 -13.33 6.09
C GLN A 80 7.71 -12.36 6.09
N PRO A 81 7.89 -11.08 6.45
CA PRO A 81 6.91 -10.07 6.09
C PRO A 81 6.91 -9.89 4.56
N VAL A 82 5.73 -9.85 3.96
CA VAL A 82 5.55 -9.52 2.56
C VAL A 82 5.04 -8.10 2.49
N PHE A 83 5.91 -7.20 2.04
CA PHE A 83 5.55 -5.82 1.76
C PHE A 83 5.05 -5.69 0.33
N THR A 84 4.13 -4.75 0.12
CA THR A 84 3.70 -4.33 -1.20
C THR A 84 3.93 -2.85 -1.34
N SER A 85 4.43 -2.43 -2.50
CA SER A 85 4.64 -1.01 -2.76
C SER A 85 3.29 -0.28 -2.70
N THR A 86 3.28 0.85 -2.00
CA THR A 86 2.20 1.83 -2.05
C THR A 86 2.40 2.82 -3.20
N ALA A 87 3.30 2.54 -4.16
CA ALA A 87 3.44 3.33 -5.39
C ALA A 87 2.19 3.29 -6.31
N GLY A 88 1.07 2.72 -5.84
CA GLY A 88 -0.28 2.92 -6.38
C GLY A 88 -1.19 3.80 -5.50
N LEU A 89 -0.66 4.48 -4.48
CA LEU A 89 -1.36 5.49 -3.69
C LEU A 89 -0.60 6.82 -3.83
N HIS A 90 -0.93 7.55 -4.89
CA HIS A 90 -0.46 8.91 -5.07
C HIS A 90 -1.29 9.84 -4.18
N GLN A 91 -0.72 10.30 -3.05
CA GLN A 91 -1.28 11.46 -2.36
C GLN A 91 -0.95 12.70 -3.20
N LEU A 92 -1.92 13.18 -3.98
CA LEU A 92 -1.79 14.46 -4.69
C LEU A 92 -2.01 15.61 -3.69
N SER A 93 -1.10 16.58 -3.73
CA SER A 93 -1.27 17.90 -3.10
C SER A 93 -1.75 18.88 -4.18
N MET A 94 -2.73 19.69 -3.81
CA MET A 94 -3.21 20.81 -4.62
C MET A 94 -2.53 22.08 -4.11
N ASP A 95 -1.83 22.80 -4.98
CA ASP A 95 -1.57 24.23 -4.74
C ASP A 95 -2.79 25.01 -5.24
N GLU A 96 -3.30 25.90 -4.39
CA GLU A 96 -4.42 26.78 -4.66
C GLU A 96 -4.16 27.64 -5.90
N TYR A 97 -5.04 27.55 -6.92
CA TYR A 97 -5.11 28.55 -7.98
C TYR A 97 -6.30 29.46 -7.70
N SER A 98 -6.05 30.63 -7.10
CA SER A 98 -7.02 31.72 -7.06
C SER A 98 -6.69 32.73 -8.15
N SER A 99 -7.52 32.78 -9.19
CA SER A 99 -7.69 34.01 -9.96
C SER A 99 -9.03 34.62 -9.54
N GLU A 100 -8.96 35.84 -9.02
CA GLU A 100 -10.09 36.60 -8.49
C GLU A 100 -11.31 36.53 -9.43
N SER A 101 -12.48 36.23 -8.84
CA SER A 101 -13.83 36.31 -9.41
C SER A 101 -14.46 35.10 -10.13
N ASN A 102 -13.91 33.88 -10.07
CA ASN A 102 -14.71 32.69 -10.39
C ASN A 102 -14.31 31.52 -9.47
N SER A 103 -14.99 31.41 -8.33
CA SER A 103 -14.83 30.28 -7.41
C SER A 103 -15.44 29.04 -8.07
N TYR A 104 -14.62 28.27 -8.79
CA TYR A 104 -15.01 26.95 -9.28
C TYR A 104 -15.18 26.00 -8.08
N LEU A 105 -16.41 25.93 -7.56
CA LEU A 105 -16.83 24.95 -6.56
C LEU A 105 -17.17 23.64 -7.30
N GLY A 106 -16.16 22.95 -7.81
CA GLY A 106 -16.33 21.68 -8.50
C GLY A 106 -15.34 20.66 -7.95
N SER A 107 -15.84 19.62 -7.30
CA SER A 107 -15.06 18.44 -6.94
C SER A 107 -14.51 17.83 -8.21
N TYR A 108 -13.20 17.98 -8.42
CA TYR A 108 -12.48 17.48 -9.58
C TYR A 108 -12.57 15.95 -9.67
N ILE A 109 -12.49 15.40 -10.89
CA ILE A 109 -12.27 13.95 -11.08
C ILE A 109 -11.04 13.57 -10.28
N SER A 110 -11.07 12.47 -9.54
CA SER A 110 -9.92 12.01 -8.78
C SER A 110 -9.33 10.75 -9.40
N VAL A 111 -8.02 10.77 -9.57
CA VAL A 111 -7.22 9.57 -9.83
C VAL A 111 -6.40 9.32 -8.57
N ASP A 112 -6.58 8.15 -7.98
CA ASP A 112 -6.00 7.75 -6.68
C ASP A 112 -6.27 8.74 -5.53
N GLY A 113 -7.40 9.46 -5.61
CA GLY A 113 -7.83 10.42 -4.59
C GLY A 113 -7.36 11.86 -4.79
N GLY A 114 -6.65 12.16 -5.89
CA GLY A 114 -6.23 13.52 -6.20
C GLY A 114 -6.94 14.15 -7.40
N SER A 115 -7.27 15.45 -7.29
CA SER A 115 -8.02 16.24 -8.28
C SER A 115 -7.38 16.35 -9.66
N MET A 116 -8.16 16.09 -10.71
CA MET A 116 -7.89 16.47 -12.10
C MET A 116 -8.60 17.78 -12.45
N GLY A 117 -7.82 18.85 -12.68
CA GLY A 117 -8.30 20.15 -13.18
C GLY A 117 -8.33 20.25 -14.71
N TRP A 118 -8.27 21.49 -15.24
CA TRP A 118 -8.20 21.81 -16.69
C TRP A 118 -6.86 21.45 -17.36
N SER A 119 -5.95 20.81 -16.63
CA SER A 119 -4.65 20.33 -17.11
C SER A 119 -4.62 18.81 -17.01
N PRO A 120 -3.90 18.11 -17.90
CA PRO A 120 -3.68 16.69 -17.72
C PRO A 120 -3.09 16.38 -16.35
N VAL A 121 -3.48 15.23 -15.79
CA VAL A 121 -2.84 14.66 -14.61
C VAL A 121 -1.82 13.63 -15.05
N TYR A 122 -0.61 13.75 -14.53
CA TYR A 122 0.44 12.76 -14.75
C TYR A 122 0.22 11.58 -13.80
N VAL A 123 0.15 10.40 -14.39
CA VAL A 123 0.05 9.13 -13.67
C VAL A 123 1.23 8.26 -14.06
N THR A 124 1.73 7.51 -13.09
CA THR A 124 2.84 6.57 -13.27
C THR A 124 2.34 5.22 -13.80
N GLU A 125 3.25 4.34 -14.20
CA GLU A 125 2.90 2.94 -14.46
C GLU A 125 2.28 2.27 -13.22
N GLY A 126 1.11 1.64 -13.37
CA GLY A 126 0.44 0.98 -12.26
C GLY A 126 -1.08 0.84 -12.41
N TRP A 127 -1.70 0.34 -11.34
CA TRP A 127 -3.16 0.29 -11.21
C TRP A 127 -3.66 1.59 -10.57
N HIS A 128 -4.72 2.18 -11.14
CA HIS A 128 -5.33 3.41 -10.67
C HIS A 128 -6.84 3.28 -10.56
N THR A 129 -7.44 4.05 -9.64
CA THR A 129 -8.91 4.14 -9.50
C THR A 129 -9.41 5.49 -9.97
N VAL A 130 -10.43 5.49 -10.83
CA VAL A 130 -11.06 6.70 -11.35
C VAL A 130 -12.35 6.97 -10.59
N SER A 131 -12.48 8.18 -10.02
CA SER A 131 -13.71 8.62 -9.36
C SER A 131 -14.09 10.02 -9.82
N ALA A 132 -15.23 10.14 -10.50
CA ALA A 132 -15.77 11.39 -11.02
C ALA A 132 -17.20 11.64 -10.51
N PRO A 133 -17.62 12.90 -10.31
CA PRO A 133 -19.03 13.22 -10.14
C PRO A 133 -19.79 12.93 -11.45
N THR A 134 -21.07 12.58 -11.36
CA THR A 134 -21.93 12.27 -12.52
C THR A 134 -22.19 13.50 -13.42
N SER A 135 -22.21 14.70 -12.83
CA SER A 135 -22.26 15.97 -13.53
C SER A 135 -21.52 17.03 -12.74
N MET A 136 -21.15 18.12 -13.41
CA MET A 136 -20.58 19.32 -12.80
C MET A 136 -21.23 20.57 -13.37
N PHE A 137 -21.32 21.61 -12.56
CA PHE A 137 -21.83 22.89 -13.01
C PHE A 137 -20.70 23.75 -13.59
N ASP A 138 -20.78 24.03 -14.89
CA ASP A 138 -19.95 25.00 -15.59
C ASP A 138 -20.69 26.36 -15.68
N PRO A 139 -20.08 27.48 -15.25
CA PRO A 139 -20.73 28.80 -15.27
C PRO A 139 -21.15 29.29 -16.67
N TYR A 140 -20.52 28.80 -17.73
CA TYR A 140 -20.78 29.17 -19.13
C TYR A 140 -21.71 28.18 -19.83
N TYR A 141 -21.61 26.88 -19.52
CA TYR A 141 -22.34 25.83 -20.22
C TYR A 141 -23.49 25.20 -19.41
N GLY A 142 -23.63 25.52 -18.12
CA GLY A 142 -24.62 24.92 -17.22
C GLY A 142 -24.16 23.56 -16.67
N GLU A 143 -25.10 22.66 -16.40
CA GLU A 143 -24.74 21.28 -16.01
C GLU A 143 -24.08 20.55 -17.18
N VAL A 144 -22.86 20.08 -16.96
CA VAL A 144 -22.04 19.31 -17.91
C VAL A 144 -21.85 17.91 -17.36
N TYR A 145 -22.00 16.88 -18.21
CA TYR A 145 -21.91 15.50 -17.77
C TYR A 145 -20.50 14.96 -17.96
N PHE A 146 -20.07 14.16 -16.99
CA PHE A 146 -18.80 13.46 -17.11
C PHE A 146 -18.95 12.35 -18.15
N GLY A 147 -18.19 12.45 -19.24
CA GLY A 147 -18.14 11.43 -20.27
C GLY A 147 -17.19 10.31 -19.87
N GLY A 148 -15.97 10.65 -19.47
CA GLY A 148 -14.89 9.70 -19.15
C GLY A 148 -13.54 10.38 -19.07
N ILE A 149 -12.47 9.59 -19.00
CA ILE A 149 -11.09 10.06 -19.15
C ILE A 149 -10.40 9.35 -20.32
N TYR A 150 -9.39 9.98 -20.90
CA TYR A 150 -8.52 9.36 -21.89
C TYR A 150 -7.04 9.56 -21.57
N ASP A 151 -6.20 8.60 -21.95
CA ASP A 151 -4.75 8.75 -21.89
C ASP A 151 -4.19 9.47 -23.13
N SER A 152 -2.90 9.81 -23.10
CA SER A 152 -2.22 10.43 -24.25
C SER A 152 -2.16 9.55 -25.50
N ASN A 153 -2.48 8.25 -25.39
CA ASN A 153 -2.56 7.32 -26.51
C ASN A 153 -3.97 7.22 -27.09
N GLY A 154 -4.96 7.89 -26.48
CA GLY A 154 -6.36 7.90 -26.90
C GLY A 154 -7.19 6.74 -26.34
N ASN A 155 -6.67 5.97 -25.38
CA ASN A 155 -7.46 4.95 -24.67
C ASN A 155 -8.46 5.62 -23.74
N TYR A 156 -9.70 5.13 -23.71
CA TYR A 156 -10.81 5.73 -22.97
C TYR A 156 -11.21 4.89 -21.75
N TYR A 157 -11.55 5.55 -20.64
CA TYR A 157 -11.94 4.91 -19.38
C TYR A 157 -13.15 5.60 -18.76
N ASN A 158 -14.02 4.82 -18.13
CA ASN A 158 -15.27 5.29 -17.54
C ASN A 158 -15.11 5.59 -16.04
N ASN A 159 -16.11 6.26 -15.49
CA ASN A 159 -16.20 6.48 -14.06
C ASN A 159 -16.35 5.16 -13.29
N GLY A 160 -15.56 4.97 -12.24
CA GLY A 160 -15.58 3.76 -11.41
C GLY A 160 -14.69 2.63 -11.94
N ASP A 161 -14.01 2.82 -13.08
CA ASP A 161 -13.08 1.84 -13.60
C ASP A 161 -11.82 1.74 -12.73
N SER A 162 -11.32 0.52 -12.58
CA SER A 162 -9.93 0.26 -12.18
C SER A 162 -9.10 0.08 -13.43
N ILE A 163 -8.16 0.98 -13.68
CA ILE A 163 -7.41 1.04 -14.94
C ILE A 163 -5.95 0.67 -14.69
N TYR A 164 -5.34 -0.05 -15.64
CA TYR A 164 -3.90 -0.31 -15.61
C TYR A 164 -3.21 0.59 -16.64
N ILE A 165 -2.31 1.43 -16.16
CA ILE A 165 -1.44 2.30 -16.94
C ILE A 165 -0.11 1.55 -17.15
N SER A 166 0.21 1.26 -18.41
CA SER A 166 1.39 0.46 -18.79
C SER A 166 2.70 1.24 -18.85
N SER A 167 2.64 2.56 -18.70
CA SER A 167 3.78 3.47 -18.69
C SER A 167 3.31 4.87 -18.27
N ASP A 168 4.18 5.64 -17.62
CA ASP A 168 3.89 7.03 -17.23
C ASP A 168 3.20 7.82 -18.36
N THR A 169 2.06 8.42 -18.06
CA THR A 169 1.22 9.08 -19.06
C THR A 169 0.45 10.26 -18.49
N SER A 170 -0.12 11.05 -19.38
CA SER A 170 -1.05 12.13 -19.05
C SER A 170 -2.48 11.65 -19.27
N LEU A 171 -3.32 11.82 -18.26
CA LEU A 171 -4.77 11.60 -18.34
C LEU A 171 -5.50 12.91 -18.52
N TYR A 172 -6.52 12.89 -19.37
CA TYR A 172 -7.35 14.03 -19.73
C TYR A 172 -8.82 13.71 -19.47
N ALA A 173 -9.57 14.68 -18.99
CA ALA A 173 -11.01 14.56 -18.81
C ALA A 173 -11.75 14.83 -20.13
N TYR A 174 -12.80 14.06 -20.38
CA TYR A 174 -13.79 14.30 -21.43
C TYR A 174 -15.15 14.61 -20.81
N TYR A 175 -15.71 15.74 -21.20
CA TYR A 175 -17.00 16.24 -20.75
C TYR A 175 -17.94 16.36 -21.95
N GLY A 176 -19.20 15.97 -21.78
CA GLY A 176 -20.23 15.92 -22.82
C GLY A 176 -21.51 16.66 -22.46
#